data_AF-A0A2E1A2U3-F1
#
_entry.id   AF-A0A2E1A2U3-F1
#
_cell.length_a   1.000
_cell.length_b   1.000
_cell.length_c   1.000
_cell.angle_alpha   90.00
_cell.angle_beta   90.00
_cell.angle_gamma   90.00
#
_symmetry.space_group_name_H-M   'P 1'
#
loop_
_entity.id
_entity.type
_entity.pdbx_description
1 polymer ?
#
loop_
_entity_poly.entity_id
_entity_poly.type
_entity_poly.pdbx_seq_one_letter_code
_entity_poly.pdbx_strand_id
1 'polypeptide(L)'
;AYQWRMLADMRLGPVTPLWHWAGLGEFAWGSNALAARLMVMVADGWMWIPFMFVVMLAALETVSRDQVEAAEVDGAGKWFIFRDITWPQIAPVAGTVVLIRWIEGFKLVDIPNVMTNGGPGIATETLTMHSWTRWRSLDFAGSSAVAYTLLVVAVIICVSFFNFVIRKHAHKL
;
A
#
# COMPACT_ATOMS: atom_id res chain seq x y z
N ALA A 1 -5.27 2.51 13.20
CA ALA A 1 -6.07 1.27 13.20
C ALA A 1 -7.35 1.34 14.06
N TYR A 2 -7.32 1.73 15.33
CA TYR A 2 -8.54 1.77 16.18
C TYR A 2 -9.63 2.73 15.70
N GLN A 3 -9.25 3.91 15.21
CA GLN A 3 -10.19 4.85 14.58
C GLN A 3 -10.89 4.22 13.37
N TRP A 4 -10.16 3.47 12.54
CA TRP A 4 -10.74 2.73 11.41
C TRP A 4 -11.71 1.65 11.83
N ARG A 5 -11.39 0.89 12.89
CA ARG A 5 -12.32 -0.08 13.46
C ARG A 5 -13.62 0.59 13.93
N MET A 6 -13.52 1.76 14.58
CA MET A 6 -14.67 2.52 15.06
C MET A 6 -15.49 3.11 13.91
N LEU A 7 -14.85 3.61 12.84
CA LEU A 7 -15.54 4.10 11.64
C LEU A 7 -16.18 2.95 10.84
N ALA A 8 -15.53 1.79 10.82
CA ALA A 8 -16.07 0.60 10.17
C ALA A 8 -17.19 -0.05 10.99
N ASP A 9 -17.34 0.25 12.29
CA ASP A 9 -18.42 -0.29 13.10
C ASP A 9 -19.77 0.25 12.61
N MET A 10 -20.53 -0.60 11.92
CA MET A 10 -21.83 -0.23 11.34
C MET A 10 -22.95 -0.22 12.39
N ARG A 11 -22.73 -0.79 13.59
CA ARG A 11 -23.76 -0.89 14.64
C ARG A 11 -23.63 0.18 15.72
N LEU A 12 -22.40 0.49 16.12
CA LEU A 12 -22.11 1.39 17.25
C LEU A 12 -21.17 2.55 16.88
N GLY A 13 -20.78 2.66 15.60
CA GLY A 13 -19.85 3.68 15.14
C GLY A 13 -20.48 5.07 15.01
N PRO A 14 -19.66 6.14 15.06
CA PRO A 14 -20.14 7.52 14.89
C PRO A 14 -20.69 7.79 13.48
N VAL A 15 -20.33 6.95 12.50
CA VAL A 15 -20.75 7.05 11.10
C VAL A 15 -21.90 6.11 10.74
N THR A 16 -22.47 5.38 11.71
CA THR A 16 -23.64 4.51 11.52
C THR A 16 -24.80 5.18 10.76
N PRO A 17 -25.17 6.46 11.02
CA PRO A 17 -26.24 7.12 10.24
C PRO A 17 -25.94 7.19 8.74
N LEU A 18 -24.68 7.38 8.34
CA LEU A 18 -24.27 7.39 6.93
C LEU A 18 -24.36 6.00 6.32
N TRP A 19 -24.00 4.96 7.08
CA TRP A 19 -24.14 3.57 6.62
C TRP A 19 -25.61 3.17 6.40
N HIS A 20 -26.51 3.59 7.30
CA HIS A 20 -27.94 3.38 7.10
C HIS A 20 -28.49 4.15 5.90
N TRP A 21 -28.09 5.41 5.72
CA TRP A 21 -28.47 6.20 4.54
C TRP A 21 -27.99 5.56 3.23
N ALA A 22 -26.78 4.99 3.22
CA ALA A 22 -26.23 4.26 2.07
C ALA A 22 -26.85 2.87 1.85
N GLY A 23 -27.84 2.44 2.66
CA GLY A 23 -28.45 1.12 2.58
C GLY A 23 -27.57 -0.03 3.09
N LEU A 24 -26.45 0.29 3.76
CA LEU A 24 -25.46 -0.66 4.26
C LEU A 24 -25.56 -0.91 5.77
N GLY A 25 -26.57 -0.36 6.45
CA GLY A 25 -26.70 -0.44 7.92
C GLY A 25 -26.82 -1.87 8.48
N GLU A 26 -27.31 -2.83 7.70
CA GLU A 26 -27.37 -4.25 8.10
C GLU A 26 -26.19 -5.10 7.58
N PHE A 27 -25.28 -4.50 6.81
CA PHE A 27 -24.19 -5.24 6.17
C PHE A 27 -23.11 -5.63 7.19
N ALA A 28 -23.02 -6.90 7.51
CA ALA A 28 -21.99 -7.42 8.40
C ALA A 28 -20.66 -7.64 7.65
N TRP A 29 -19.96 -6.55 7.32
CA TRP A 29 -18.66 -6.61 6.63
C TRP A 29 -17.64 -7.51 7.34
N GLY A 30 -17.65 -7.54 8.67
CA GLY A 30 -16.72 -8.34 9.48
C GLY A 30 -16.96 -9.85 9.40
N SER A 31 -18.15 -10.30 8.99
CA SER A 31 -18.44 -11.74 8.80
C SER A 31 -18.21 -12.23 7.37
N ASN A 32 -18.04 -11.32 6.40
CA ASN A 32 -17.77 -11.67 5.02
C ASN A 32 -16.27 -11.56 4.71
N ALA A 33 -15.65 -12.65 4.26
CA ALA A 33 -14.20 -12.69 4.02
C ALA A 33 -13.73 -11.65 2.99
N LEU A 34 -14.49 -11.42 1.92
CA LEU A 34 -14.13 -10.47 0.88
C LEU A 34 -14.31 -9.02 1.38
N ALA A 35 -15.42 -8.74 2.08
CA ALA A 35 -15.67 -7.43 2.65
C ALA A 35 -14.63 -7.05 3.72
N ALA A 36 -14.29 -7.98 4.61
CA ALA A 36 -13.24 -7.79 5.62
C ALA A 36 -11.88 -7.47 4.98
N ARG A 37 -11.49 -8.19 3.92
CA ARG A 37 -10.26 -7.91 3.16
C ARG A 37 -10.29 -6.51 2.53
N LEU A 38 -11.40 -6.15 1.87
CA LEU A 38 -11.54 -4.84 1.24
C LEU A 38 -11.47 -3.71 2.28
N MET A 39 -12.12 -3.86 3.43
CA MET A 39 -12.08 -2.86 4.50
C MET A 39 -10.66 -2.67 5.05
N VAL A 40 -9.91 -3.76 5.25
CA VAL A 40 -8.50 -3.69 5.66
C VAL A 40 -7.65 -3.01 4.59
N MET A 41 -7.84 -3.36 3.30
CA MET A 41 -7.11 -2.73 2.19
C MET A 41 -7.41 -1.23 2.06
N VAL A 42 -8.67 -0.82 2.24
CA VAL A 42 -9.07 0.60 2.20
C VAL A 42 -8.46 1.36 3.37
N ALA A 43 -8.51 0.80 4.59
CA ALA A 43 -7.93 1.43 5.77
C ALA A 43 -6.40 1.62 5.64
N ASP A 44 -5.71 0.59 5.14
CA ASP A 44 -4.27 0.61 4.87
C ASP A 44 -3.93 1.59 3.74
N GLY A 45 -4.67 1.53 2.62
CA GLY A 45 -4.53 2.45 1.50
C GLY A 45 -4.69 3.91 1.94
N TRP A 46 -5.73 4.23 2.70
CA TRP A 46 -5.98 5.58 3.17
C TRP A 46 -4.86 6.13 4.06
N MET A 47 -4.26 5.29 4.90
CA MET A 47 -3.15 5.73 5.77
C MET A 47 -1.91 6.11 4.96
N TRP A 48 -1.65 5.42 3.85
CA TRP A 48 -0.45 5.60 3.04
C TRP A 48 -0.61 6.56 1.86
N ILE A 49 -1.81 6.70 1.30
CA ILE A 49 -2.07 7.59 0.15
C ILE A 49 -1.54 9.02 0.36
N PRO A 50 -1.76 9.68 1.51
CA PRO A 50 -1.25 11.05 1.73
C PRO A 50 0.28 11.14 1.64
N PHE A 51 1.00 10.18 2.22
CA PHE A 51 2.45 10.11 2.12
C PHE A 51 2.90 9.94 0.66
N MET A 52 2.29 8.99 -0.05
CA MET A 52 2.62 8.75 -1.47
C MET A 52 2.37 10.00 -2.32
N PHE A 53 1.26 10.69 -2.07
CA PHE A 53 0.88 11.90 -2.78
C PHE A 53 1.90 13.02 -2.57
N VAL A 54 2.33 13.28 -1.33
CA VAL A 54 3.32 14.32 -1.02
C VAL A 54 4.65 14.03 -1.69
N VAL A 55 5.14 12.79 -1.61
CA VAL A 55 6.42 12.44 -2.25
C VAL A 55 6.31 12.56 -3.77
N MET A 56 5.17 12.15 -4.34
CA MET A 56 4.97 12.25 -5.78
C MET A 56 4.84 13.69 -6.27
N LEU A 57 4.20 14.55 -5.48
CA LEU A 57 4.12 15.98 -5.74
C LEU A 57 5.52 16.63 -5.72
N ALA A 58 6.34 16.30 -4.73
CA ALA A 58 7.72 16.80 -4.66
C ALA A 58 8.55 16.38 -5.87
N ALA A 59 8.35 15.16 -6.40
CA ALA A 59 9.01 14.73 -7.61
C ALA A 59 8.50 15.47 -8.86
N LEU A 60 7.20 15.77 -8.93
CA LEU A 60 6.63 16.57 -10.02
C LEU A 60 7.21 17.98 -10.05
N GLU A 61 7.57 18.56 -8.90
CA GLU A 61 8.23 19.87 -8.85
C GLU A 61 9.64 19.87 -9.45
N THR A 62 10.30 18.71 -9.53
CA THR A 62 11.62 18.59 -10.17
C THR A 62 11.56 18.51 -11.70
N VAL A 63 10.36 18.45 -12.28
CA VAL A 63 10.18 18.32 -13.73
C VAL A 63 10.61 19.60 -14.43
N SER A 64 11.48 19.48 -15.43
CA SER A 64 11.97 20.63 -16.19
C SER A 64 10.83 21.31 -16.96
N ARG A 65 10.55 22.58 -16.61
CA ARG A 65 9.54 23.41 -17.29
C ARG A 65 9.93 23.69 -18.73
N ASP A 66 11.21 23.97 -18.99
CA ASP A 66 11.73 24.25 -20.34
C ASP A 66 11.44 23.10 -21.32
N GLN A 67 11.58 21.85 -20.88
CA GLN A 67 11.27 20.67 -21.71
C GLN A 67 9.78 20.57 -22.01
N VAL A 68 8.92 20.91 -21.04
CA VAL A 68 7.46 20.91 -21.21
C VAL A 68 7.03 22.03 -22.16
N GLU A 69 7.52 23.25 -21.97
CA GLU A 69 7.20 24.41 -22.80
C GLU A 69 7.68 24.21 -24.24
N ALA A 70 8.89 23.66 -24.45
CA ALA A 70 9.38 23.33 -25.78
C ALA A 70 8.47 22.32 -26.50
N ALA A 71 8.03 21.28 -25.79
CA ALA A 71 7.11 20.29 -26.36
C ALA A 71 5.73 20.87 -26.68
N GLU A 72 5.24 21.83 -25.89
CA GLU A 72 4.00 22.55 -26.18
C GLU A 72 4.12 23.43 -27.44
N VAL A 73 5.27 24.10 -27.64
CA VAL A 73 5.57 24.86 -28.87
C VAL A 73 5.63 23.95 -30.09
N ASP A 74 6.18 22.74 -29.94
CA ASP A 74 6.20 21.70 -30.97
C ASP A 74 4.82 21.05 -31.23
N GLY A 75 3.76 21.48 -30.51
CA GLY A 75 2.40 20.99 -30.69
C GLY A 75 2.13 19.62 -30.05
N ALA A 76 2.97 19.17 -29.13
CA ALA A 76 2.76 17.90 -28.43
C ALA A 76 1.52 17.95 -27.52
N GLY A 77 0.68 16.91 -27.57
CA GLY A 77 -0.48 16.79 -26.69
C GLY A 77 -0.09 16.46 -25.24
N LYS A 78 -0.96 16.82 -24.27
CA LYS A 78 -0.74 16.60 -22.82
C LYS A 78 -0.37 15.16 -22.45
N TRP A 79 -0.92 14.17 -23.15
CA TRP A 79 -0.59 12.75 -22.93
C TRP A 79 0.85 12.42 -23.33
N PHE A 80 1.34 12.99 -24.44
CA PHE A 80 2.71 12.81 -24.90
C PHE A 80 3.69 13.45 -23.92
N ILE A 81 3.40 14.68 -23.50
CA ILE A 81 4.18 15.39 -22.47
C ILE A 81 4.26 14.56 -21.19
N PHE A 82 3.13 14.04 -20.70
CA PHE A 82 3.13 13.20 -19.50
C PHE A 82 3.97 11.93 -19.69
N ARG A 83 3.76 11.18 -20.77
CA ARG A 83 4.40 9.87 -20.97
C ARG A 83 5.89 9.97 -21.25
N ASP A 84 6.31 10.95 -22.06
CA ASP A 84 7.66 11.02 -22.62
C ASP A 84 8.56 12.05 -21.92
N ILE A 85 7.98 13.01 -21.18
CA ILE A 85 8.75 14.03 -20.43
C ILE A 85 8.56 13.86 -18.93
N THR A 86 7.31 13.93 -18.43
CA THR A 86 7.03 13.93 -16.99
C THR A 86 7.33 12.58 -16.36
N TRP A 87 6.74 11.49 -16.87
CA TRP A 87 6.83 10.15 -16.30
C TRP A 87 8.27 9.64 -16.19
N PRO A 88 9.14 9.75 -17.22
CA PRO A 88 10.52 9.28 -17.13
C PRO A 88 11.34 10.02 -16.08
N GLN A 89 11.08 11.31 -15.86
CA GLN A 89 11.76 12.11 -14.85
C GLN A 89 11.33 11.72 -13.43
N ILE A 90 10.06 11.44 -13.21
CA ILE A 90 9.54 11.08 -11.88
C ILE A 90 9.60 9.56 -11.58
N ALA A 91 9.78 8.73 -12.60
CA ALA A 91 9.78 7.26 -12.48
C ALA A 91 10.78 6.71 -11.45
N PRO A 92 12.02 7.23 -11.30
CA PRO A 92 12.93 6.76 -10.26
C PRO A 92 12.40 7.00 -8.84
N VAL A 93 11.77 8.16 -8.61
CA VAL A 93 11.15 8.49 -7.32
C VAL A 93 9.91 7.64 -7.09
N ALA A 94 9.01 7.57 -8.07
CA ALA A 94 7.81 6.73 -8.01
C ALA A 94 8.17 5.25 -7.71
N GLY A 95 9.20 4.74 -8.38
CA GLY A 95 9.70 3.39 -8.16
C GLY A 95 10.20 3.19 -6.72
N THR A 96 11.00 4.11 -6.20
CA THR A 96 11.53 4.04 -4.83
C THR A 96 10.40 4.03 -3.79
N VAL A 97 9.41 4.89 -3.99
CA VAL A 97 8.24 5.01 -3.13
C VAL A 97 7.36 3.75 -3.17
N VAL A 98 7.15 3.18 -4.36
CA VAL A 98 6.45 1.90 -4.53
C VAL A 98 7.22 0.77 -3.84
N LEU A 99 8.55 0.72 -3.95
CA LEU A 99 9.36 -0.28 -3.26
C LEU A 99 9.17 -0.20 -1.74
N ILE A 100 9.25 1.00 -1.17
CA ILE A 100 8.99 1.22 0.26
C ILE A 100 7.59 0.70 0.61
N ARG A 101 6.58 1.01 -0.21
CA ARG A 101 5.20 0.56 0.02
C ARG A 101 5.06 -0.97 0.03
N TRP A 102 5.76 -1.65 -0.88
CA TRP A 102 5.80 -3.11 -0.91
C TRP A 102 6.41 -3.68 0.37
N ILE A 103 7.54 -3.13 0.82
CA ILE A 103 8.20 -3.57 2.06
C ILE A 103 7.28 -3.41 3.27
N GLU A 104 6.59 -2.27 3.39
CA GLU A 104 5.64 -2.01 4.47
C GLU A 104 4.44 -2.95 4.41
N GLY A 105 3.92 -3.25 3.21
CA GLY A 105 2.84 -4.20 3.01
C GLY A 105 3.18 -5.62 3.47
N PHE A 106 4.42 -6.09 3.22
CA PHE A 106 4.87 -7.41 3.67
C PHE A 106 4.99 -7.56 5.18
N LYS A 107 5.14 -6.44 5.91
CA LYS A 107 5.27 -6.41 7.37
C LYS A 107 3.98 -6.04 8.08
N LEU A 108 2.89 -5.85 7.33
CA LEU A 108 1.61 -5.37 7.85
C LEU A 108 1.07 -6.35 8.91
N VAL A 109 0.80 -5.84 10.11
CA VAL A 109 0.24 -6.63 11.22
C VAL A 109 -0.80 -5.83 12.02
N ASP A 110 -0.61 -4.53 12.14
CA ASP A 110 -1.39 -3.63 12.98
C ASP A 110 -2.85 -3.48 12.54
N ILE A 111 -3.09 -3.11 11.27
CA ILE A 111 -4.45 -2.88 10.74
C ILE A 111 -5.27 -4.18 10.73
N PRO A 112 -4.79 -5.32 10.18
CA PRO A 112 -5.53 -6.57 10.20
C PRO A 112 -5.76 -7.11 11.62
N ASN A 113 -4.79 -6.95 12.52
CA ASN A 113 -4.93 -7.39 13.91
C ASN A 113 -6.00 -6.57 14.66
N VAL A 114 -5.99 -5.25 14.51
CA VAL A 114 -6.94 -4.39 15.23
C VAL A 114 -8.35 -4.47 14.65
N MET A 115 -8.49 -4.44 13.32
CA MET A 115 -9.82 -4.35 12.66
C MET A 115 -10.58 -5.66 12.68
N THR A 116 -9.91 -6.78 12.43
CA THR A 116 -10.57 -8.08 12.21
C THR A 116 -9.97 -9.21 13.03
N ASN A 117 -8.82 -8.97 13.69
CA ASN A 117 -8.05 -10.00 14.38
C ASN A 117 -7.70 -11.19 13.45
N GLY A 118 -7.43 -10.91 12.17
CA GLY A 118 -7.16 -11.93 11.14
C GLY A 118 -8.40 -12.56 10.49
N GLY A 119 -9.60 -12.25 11.00
CA GLY A 119 -10.85 -12.87 10.58
C GLY A 119 -11.58 -12.22 9.39
N PRO A 120 -12.70 -12.81 8.95
CA PRO A 120 -13.32 -14.05 9.46
C PRO A 120 -12.48 -15.29 9.11
N GLY A 121 -12.32 -16.22 10.06
CA GLY A 121 -11.36 -17.32 9.93
C GLY A 121 -9.92 -16.78 9.86
N ILE A 122 -9.25 -16.99 8.74
CA ILE A 122 -7.90 -16.47 8.42
C ILE A 122 -7.93 -15.49 7.24
N ALA A 123 -9.10 -14.95 6.88
CA ALA A 123 -9.29 -14.23 5.64
C ALA A 123 -8.43 -12.96 5.50
N THR A 124 -8.09 -12.30 6.60
CA THR A 124 -7.25 -11.10 6.62
C THR A 124 -5.94 -11.34 7.38
N GLU A 125 -5.61 -12.59 7.70
CA GLU A 125 -4.37 -12.93 8.38
C GLU A 125 -3.19 -12.71 7.42
N THR A 126 -2.25 -11.85 7.82
CA THR A 126 -0.99 -11.66 7.08
C THR A 126 0.06 -12.66 7.56
N LEU A 127 1.08 -12.93 6.75
CA LEU A 127 2.19 -13.81 7.14
C LEU A 127 2.91 -13.29 8.41
N THR A 128 3.04 -11.97 8.56
CA THR A 128 3.61 -11.36 9.77
C THR A 128 2.71 -11.58 10.99
N MET A 129 1.39 -11.44 10.83
CA MET A 129 0.42 -11.74 11.89
C MET A 129 0.43 -13.23 12.26
N HIS A 130 0.61 -14.11 11.27
CA HIS A 130 0.74 -15.54 11.48
C HIS A 130 1.99 -15.90 12.30
N SER A 131 3.14 -15.31 11.94
CA SER A 131 4.39 -15.42 12.70
C SER A 131 4.21 -14.91 14.14
N TRP A 132 3.57 -13.75 14.30
CA TRP A 132 3.26 -13.17 15.61
C TRP A 132 2.38 -14.09 16.49
N THR A 133 1.38 -14.73 15.90
CA THR A 133 0.50 -15.65 16.61
C THR A 133 1.24 -16.91 17.08
N ARG A 134 2.12 -17.47 16.25
CA ARG A 134 3.01 -18.59 16.62
C ARG A 134 3.96 -18.24 17.75
N TRP A 135 4.52 -17.04 17.71
CA TRP A 135 5.38 -16.53 18.77
C TRP A 135 4.63 -16.45 20.11
N ARG A 136 3.38 -15.95 20.11
CA ARG A 136 2.52 -15.90 21.32
C ARG A 136 2.13 -17.28 21.85
N SER A 137 2.08 -18.30 20.99
CA SER A 137 1.83 -19.69 21.39
C SER A 137 3.10 -20.44 21.83
N LEU A 138 4.22 -19.72 22.06
CA LEU A 138 5.53 -20.27 22.44
C LEU A 138 6.18 -21.16 21.37
N ASP A 139 5.67 -21.16 20.14
CA ASP A 139 6.29 -21.83 18.99
C ASP A 139 7.31 -20.89 18.34
N PHE A 140 8.45 -20.71 19.01
CA PHE A 140 9.53 -19.85 18.53
C PHE A 140 10.16 -20.37 17.24
N ALA A 141 10.24 -21.69 17.06
CA ALA A 141 10.80 -22.31 15.87
C ALA A 141 9.91 -22.04 14.65
N GLY A 142 8.61 -22.30 14.76
CA GLY A 142 7.64 -22.01 13.70
C GLY A 142 7.51 -20.52 13.40
N SER A 143 7.52 -19.66 14.44
CA SER A 143 7.56 -18.21 14.26
C SER A 143 8.78 -17.74 13.47
N SER A 144 9.97 -18.22 13.86
CA SER A 144 11.24 -17.84 13.24
C SER A 144 11.32 -18.32 11.79
N ALA A 145 10.84 -19.54 11.50
CA ALA A 145 10.77 -20.06 10.14
C ALA A 145 9.98 -19.12 9.21
N VAL A 146 8.79 -18.70 9.63
CA VAL A 146 7.97 -17.75 8.86
C VAL A 146 8.67 -16.40 8.69
N ALA A 147 9.31 -15.88 9.75
CA ALA A 147 10.03 -14.61 9.71
C ALA A 147 11.22 -14.64 8.73
N TYR A 148 12.00 -15.71 8.72
CA TYR A 148 13.11 -15.89 7.78
C TYR A 148 12.62 -16.07 6.34
N THR A 149 11.52 -16.81 6.12
CA THR A 149 10.91 -16.91 4.79
C THR A 149 10.49 -15.54 4.26
N LEU A 150 9.83 -14.72 5.10
CA LEU A 150 9.46 -13.35 4.75
C LEU A 150 10.67 -12.48 4.43
N LEU A 151 11.75 -12.61 5.22
CA LEU A 151 13.00 -11.88 4.98
C LEU A 151 13.59 -12.24 3.61
N VAL A 152 13.70 -13.52 3.29
CA VAL A 152 14.25 -13.99 2.00
C VAL A 152 13.41 -13.47 0.83
N VAL A 153 12.08 -13.57 0.91
CA VAL A 153 11.17 -13.06 -0.12
C VAL A 153 11.34 -11.55 -0.29
N ALA A 154 11.38 -10.78 0.80
CA ALA A 154 11.56 -9.33 0.76
C ALA A 154 12.91 -8.95 0.14
N VAL A 155 14.01 -9.64 0.49
CA VAL A 155 15.34 -9.39 -0.07
C VAL A 155 15.34 -9.67 -1.58
N ILE A 156 14.75 -10.79 -2.02
CA ILE A 156 14.64 -11.11 -3.44
C ILE A 156 13.91 -9.99 -4.19
N ILE A 157 12.77 -9.53 -3.68
CA ILE A 157 11.98 -8.47 -4.31
C ILE A 157 12.77 -7.16 -4.37
N CYS A 158 13.44 -6.76 -3.28
CA CYS A 158 14.26 -5.55 -3.23
C CYS A 158 15.43 -5.60 -4.22
N VAL A 159 16.17 -6.71 -4.26
CA VAL A 159 17.31 -6.88 -5.15
C VAL A 159 16.86 -6.93 -6.61
N SER A 160 15.77 -7.63 -6.92
CA SER A 160 15.17 -7.64 -8.25
C SER A 160 14.76 -6.24 -8.67
N PHE A 161 14.04 -5.52 -7.82
CA PHE A 161 13.61 -4.15 -8.09
C PHE A 161 14.80 -3.22 -8.36
N PHE A 162 15.81 -3.24 -7.49
CA PHE A 162 17.01 -2.40 -7.63
C PHE A 162 17.75 -2.67 -8.95
N ASN A 163 17.93 -3.95 -9.30
CA ASN A 163 18.61 -4.35 -10.53
C ASN A 163 17.82 -3.97 -11.80
N PHE A 164 16.50 -4.11 -11.80
CA PHE A 164 15.69 -3.82 -12.98
C PHE A 164 15.42 -2.33 -13.19
N VAL A 165 15.16 -1.59 -12.11
CA VAL A 165 14.67 -0.20 -12.18
C VAL A 165 15.78 0.81 -12.03
N ILE A 166 16.62 0.69 -11.00
CA ILE A 166 17.63 1.72 -10.68
C ILE A 166 18.85 1.57 -11.60
N ARG A 167 19.35 0.34 -11.78
CA ARG A 167 20.56 0.10 -12.58
C ARG A 167 20.38 0.48 -14.06
N LYS A 168 19.18 0.31 -14.63
CA LYS A 168 18.87 0.73 -16.01
C LYS A 168 18.83 2.24 -16.21
N HIS A 169 18.46 3.02 -15.19
CA HIS A 169 18.45 4.48 -15.28
C HIS A 169 19.85 5.07 -15.06
N ALA A 170 20.68 4.46 -14.20
CA ALA A 170 22.06 4.88 -13.98
C ALA A 170 22.97 4.73 -15.22
N HIS A 171 22.67 3.79 -16.12
CA HIS A 171 23.41 3.61 -17.38
C HIS A 171 22.92 4.51 -18.53
N LYS A 172 21.85 5.29 -18.34
CA LYS A 172 21.29 6.21 -19.36
C LYS A 172 21.67 7.67 -19.15
N LEU A 173 22.33 8.00 -18.04
CA LEU A 173 22.98 9.28 -17.77
C LEU A 173 24.45 9.22 -18.21
#